data_AF-A0A267T8Y4-F1
#
_entry.id   AF-A0A267T8Y4-F1
#
_cell.length_a   1.000
_cell.length_b   1.000
_cell.length_c   1.000
_cell.angle_alpha   90.00
_cell.angle_beta   90.00
_cell.angle_gamma   90.00
#
_symmetry.space_group_name_H-M   'P 1'
#
loop_
_entity.id
_entity.type
_entity.pdbx_description
1 polymer ?
#
loop_
_entity_poly.entity_id
_entity_poly.type
_entity_poly.pdbx_seq_one_letter_code
_entity_poly.pdbx_strand_id
1 'polypeptide(L)'
;MIKIAVISNVKEIQGDGLEKMVNAINKQLSLHFAPVWAVESQAVVFQDVKTAKSLGYYPVTIQYEIDEPTLGGYHAVGDDGIPYGLVKYSSRTSYVLSHEIMEIVHNPFLKKFRKTTGYKENEDDPLFVEEVADATDGKGYLIDGFEVSNFITPDWFNKTHQEGIKYDYLGLLSRPRELYEGGYISWMNVRGEYWQAVLTKGKLLYRKLTGQTVASQTKDNPMVYVLGFLGLCALYLVYRIIKKSKPI
;
A
#
# COMPACT_ATOMS: atom_id res chain seq x y z
N MET A 1 16.16 15.02 -3.36
CA MET A 1 16.23 13.72 -2.66
C MET A 1 15.21 13.70 -1.54
N ILE A 2 14.34 12.69 -1.49
CA ILE A 2 13.41 12.46 -0.36
C ILE A 2 14.18 11.83 0.79
N LYS A 3 13.96 12.31 2.01
CA LYS A 3 14.67 11.84 3.22
C LYS A 3 13.67 11.17 4.15
N ILE A 4 13.86 9.88 4.42
CA ILE A 4 13.01 9.08 5.29
C ILE A 4 13.70 8.86 6.62
N ALA A 5 13.00 9.11 7.72
CA ALA A 5 13.45 8.74 9.05
C ALA A 5 12.70 7.49 9.49
N VAL A 6 13.42 6.42 9.84
CA VAL A 6 12.84 5.20 10.36
C VAL A 6 13.00 5.20 11.88
N ILE A 7 11.88 5.08 12.59
CA ILE A 7 11.84 5.05 14.05
C ILE A 7 11.15 3.75 14.47
N SER A 8 11.69 3.06 15.47
CA SER A 8 11.06 1.87 16.03
C SER A 8 10.62 2.11 17.46
N ASN A 9 9.31 1.97 17.71
CA ASN A 9 8.70 2.02 19.03
C ASN A 9 8.48 0.62 19.61
N VAL A 10 9.07 -0.42 19.00
CA VAL A 10 9.00 -1.81 19.48
C VAL A 10 10.40 -2.25 19.93
N LYS A 11 10.48 -3.06 20.98
CA LYS A 11 11.77 -3.47 21.57
C LYS A 11 12.48 -4.55 20.75
N GLU A 12 11.75 -5.28 19.92
CA GLU A 12 12.24 -6.41 19.13
C GLU A 12 13.09 -5.98 17.93
N ILE A 13 12.87 -4.76 17.43
CA ILE A 13 13.60 -4.21 16.28
C ILE A 13 14.20 -2.87 16.70
N GLN A 14 15.41 -2.88 17.26
CA GLN A 14 16.14 -1.68 17.67
C GLN A 14 17.63 -1.81 17.35
N GLY A 15 18.37 -0.70 17.48
CA GLY A 15 19.82 -0.66 17.29
C GLY A 15 20.28 -1.28 15.98
N ASP A 16 21.28 -2.15 16.05
CA ASP A 16 21.89 -2.84 14.90
C ASP A 16 20.87 -3.63 14.05
N GLY A 17 19.84 -4.23 14.68
CA GLY A 17 18.80 -4.95 13.94
C GLY A 17 17.97 -4.03 13.04
N LEU A 18 17.63 -2.84 13.54
CA LEU A 18 16.93 -1.82 12.77
C LEU A 18 17.85 -1.22 11.69
N GLU A 19 19.11 -0.93 12.02
CA GLU A 19 20.07 -0.39 11.06
C GLU A 19 20.31 -1.33 9.88
N LYS A 20 20.49 -2.64 10.13
CA LYS A 20 20.62 -3.65 9.08
C LYS A 20 19.39 -3.72 8.18
N MET A 21 18.19 -3.66 8.76
CA MET A 21 16.94 -3.61 8.00
C MET A 21 16.88 -2.36 7.10
N VAL A 22 17.19 -1.18 7.66
CA VAL A 22 17.20 0.08 6.90
C VAL A 22 18.28 0.09 5.81
N ASN A 23 19.43 -0.55 6.04
CA ASN A 23 20.47 -0.70 5.03
C ASN A 23 20.02 -1.57 3.85
N ALA A 24 19.30 -2.66 4.10
CA ALA A 24 18.70 -3.48 3.03
C ALA A 24 17.67 -2.67 2.22
N ILE A 25 16.85 -1.85 2.88
CA ILE A 25 15.89 -0.96 2.21
C ILE A 25 16.61 0.12 1.40
N ASN A 26 17.70 0.71 1.91
CA ASN A 26 18.50 1.67 1.14
C ASN A 26 19.13 1.05 -0.11
N LYS A 27 19.54 -0.23 -0.07
CA LYS A 27 19.99 -0.97 -1.25
C LYS A 27 18.86 -1.12 -2.27
N GLN A 28 17.65 -1.48 -1.83
CA GLN A 28 16.48 -1.50 -2.70
C GLN A 28 16.23 -0.13 -3.34
N LEU A 29 16.18 0.92 -2.53
CA LEU A 29 15.90 2.28 -3.01
C LEU A 29 16.91 2.72 -4.08
N SER A 30 18.20 2.54 -3.81
CA SER A 30 19.27 3.01 -4.70
C SER A 30 19.51 2.12 -5.92
N LEU A 31 19.47 0.80 -5.77
CA LEU A 31 19.86 -0.13 -6.83
C LEU A 31 18.67 -0.63 -7.65
N HIS A 32 17.46 -0.66 -7.09
CA HIS A 32 16.30 -1.28 -7.72
C HIS A 32 15.23 -0.24 -8.06
N PHE A 33 14.85 0.60 -7.09
CA PHE A 33 13.75 1.55 -7.24
C PHE A 33 14.15 2.79 -8.05
N ALA A 34 15.25 3.44 -7.69
CA ALA A 34 15.72 4.66 -8.35
C ALA A 34 15.95 4.50 -9.86
N PRO A 35 16.53 3.40 -10.38
CA PRO A 35 16.68 3.20 -11.83
C PRO A 35 15.35 3.08 -12.58
N VAL A 36 14.27 2.66 -11.92
CA VAL A 36 12.95 2.47 -12.55
C VAL A 36 12.11 3.74 -12.50
N TRP A 37 12.13 4.44 -11.36
CA TRP A 37 11.25 5.59 -11.11
C TRP A 37 11.96 6.95 -11.18
N ALA A 38 13.28 6.97 -11.36
CA ALA A 38 14.11 8.18 -11.42
C ALA A 38 13.94 9.09 -10.19
N VAL A 39 13.81 8.48 -9.00
CA VAL A 39 13.71 9.19 -7.71
C VAL A 39 14.85 8.76 -6.81
N GLU A 40 15.60 9.74 -6.32
CA GLU A 40 16.62 9.53 -5.29
C GLU A 40 16.03 9.73 -3.90
N SER A 41 16.34 8.79 -3.00
CA SER A 41 15.94 8.85 -1.61
C SER A 41 16.93 8.14 -0.69
N GLN A 42 16.81 8.43 0.60
CA GLN A 42 17.60 7.78 1.64
C GLN A 42 16.76 7.62 2.90
N ALA A 43 16.81 6.42 3.49
CA ALA A 43 16.26 6.12 4.81
C ALA A 43 17.38 6.12 5.87
N VAL A 44 17.11 6.70 7.04
CA VAL A 44 18.06 6.78 8.16
C VAL A 44 17.33 6.45 9.45
N VAL A 45 17.99 5.75 10.38
CA VAL A 45 17.43 5.47 11.69
C VAL A 45 17.42 6.72 12.57
N PHE A 46 16.29 6.98 13.22
CA PHE A 46 16.11 8.08 14.16
C PHE A 46 15.58 7.58 15.50
N GLN A 47 15.88 8.34 16.57
CA GLN A 47 15.40 8.05 17.92
C GLN A 47 13.95 8.50 18.12
N ASP A 48 13.56 9.60 17.49
CA ASP A 48 12.23 10.19 17.68
C ASP A 48 11.73 10.97 16.46
N VAL A 49 10.40 11.04 16.34
CA VAL A 49 9.69 11.70 15.24
C VAL A 49 9.92 13.22 15.22
N LYS A 50 10.02 13.85 16.39
CA LYS A 50 10.12 15.32 16.50
C LYS A 50 11.45 15.80 15.93
N THR A 51 12.54 15.14 16.28
CA THR A 51 13.88 15.41 15.75
C THR A 51 13.95 15.10 14.26
N ALA A 52 13.37 13.99 13.80
CA ALA A 52 13.30 13.67 12.37
C ALA A 52 12.62 14.79 11.56
N LYS A 53 11.42 15.21 12.00
CA LYS A 53 10.65 16.27 11.35
C LYS A 53 11.39 17.61 11.36
N SER A 54 12.04 17.99 12.45
CA SER A 54 12.80 19.25 12.52
C SER A 54 14.00 19.30 11.57
N LEU A 55 14.54 18.14 11.18
CA LEU A 55 15.61 18.01 10.17
C LEU A 55 15.07 17.79 8.74
N GLY A 56 13.74 17.89 8.55
CA GLY A 56 13.08 17.75 7.26
C GLY A 56 13.07 16.32 6.71
N TYR A 57 12.99 15.32 7.60
CA TYR A 57 12.75 13.93 7.23
C TYR A 57 11.26 13.59 7.35
N TYR A 58 10.78 12.69 6.49
CA TYR A 58 9.46 12.07 6.60
C TYR A 58 9.55 10.85 7.50
N PRO A 59 8.89 10.82 8.67
CA PRO A 59 9.00 9.73 9.62
C PRO A 59 8.16 8.52 9.17
N VAL A 60 8.74 7.33 9.24
CA VAL A 60 8.05 6.05 9.17
C VAL A 60 8.30 5.31 10.48
N THR A 61 7.22 5.03 11.22
CA THR A 61 7.31 4.52 12.58
C THR A 61 6.81 3.07 12.68
N ILE A 62 7.60 2.19 13.30
CA ILE A 62 7.21 0.82 13.60
C ILE A 62 6.57 0.78 14.99
N GLN A 63 5.36 0.24 15.10
CA GLN A 63 4.56 0.22 16.34
C GLN A 63 3.91 -1.15 16.55
N TYR A 64 3.62 -1.53 17.80
CA TYR A 64 2.89 -2.77 18.08
C TYR A 64 1.48 -2.77 17.47
N GLU A 65 0.83 -1.62 17.51
CA GLU A 65 -0.50 -1.39 16.97
C GLU A 65 -0.52 -0.03 16.26
N ILE A 66 -1.38 0.08 15.25
CA ILE A 66 -1.67 1.32 14.53
C ILE A 66 -3.18 1.57 14.60
N ASP A 67 -3.60 2.79 14.30
CA ASP A 67 -5.00 3.25 14.36
C ASP A 67 -5.92 2.57 13.32
N GLU A 68 -5.34 1.89 12.33
CA GLU A 68 -6.04 1.03 11.38
C GLU A 68 -5.69 -0.46 11.60
N PRO A 69 -6.34 -1.16 12.55
CA PRO A 69 -5.89 -2.47 13.04
C PRO A 69 -5.94 -3.60 12.00
N THR A 70 -6.60 -3.36 10.86
CA THR A 70 -6.68 -4.32 9.74
C THR A 70 -5.54 -4.19 8.75
N LEU A 71 -4.71 -3.15 8.88
CA LEU A 71 -3.58 -2.88 7.99
C LEU A 71 -2.28 -3.33 8.65
N GLY A 72 -1.34 -3.78 7.81
CA GLY A 72 0.06 -3.95 8.18
C GLY A 72 0.79 -2.60 8.23
N GLY A 73 0.39 -1.65 7.39
CA GLY A 73 0.94 -0.31 7.36
C GLY A 73 0.14 0.60 6.43
N TYR A 74 0.42 1.90 6.54
CA TYR A 74 -0.06 2.92 5.62
C TYR A 74 0.81 4.17 5.70
N HIS A 75 0.67 5.04 4.71
CA HIS A 75 1.19 6.40 4.78
C HIS A 75 0.11 7.46 4.56
N ALA A 76 0.35 8.65 5.12
CA ALA A 76 -0.57 9.77 5.09
C ALA A 76 0.20 11.10 5.23
N VAL A 77 -0.53 12.21 5.15
CA VAL A 77 0.00 13.57 5.41
C VAL A 77 -0.58 14.06 6.73
N GLY A 78 0.28 14.39 7.68
CA GLY A 78 -0.15 14.92 8.98
C GLY A 78 -0.77 16.31 8.88
N ASP A 79 -1.43 16.75 9.95
CA ASP A 79 -2.00 18.11 10.04
C ASP A 79 -0.93 19.21 9.92
N ASP A 80 0.32 18.88 10.21
CA ASP A 80 1.50 19.73 10.00
C ASP A 80 1.97 19.80 8.54
N GLY A 81 1.27 19.12 7.63
CA GLY A 81 1.60 19.02 6.21
C GLY A 81 2.79 18.11 5.91
N ILE A 82 3.28 17.34 6.88
CA ILE A 82 4.44 16.46 6.71
C ILE A 82 3.98 15.03 6.44
N PRO A 83 4.42 14.41 5.32
CA PRO A 83 4.22 12.99 5.06
C PRO A 83 4.77 12.11 6.18
N TYR A 84 4.04 11.06 6.54
CA TYR A 84 4.47 10.06 7.51
C TYR A 84 3.94 8.67 7.14
N GLY A 85 4.59 7.63 7.64
CA GLY A 85 4.13 6.25 7.57
C GLY A 85 4.02 5.61 8.94
N LEU A 86 3.03 4.73 9.13
CA LEU A 86 2.93 3.86 10.30
C LEU A 86 3.01 2.41 9.82
N VAL A 87 3.81 1.60 10.50
CA VAL A 87 4.01 0.19 10.22
C VAL A 87 3.72 -0.60 11.49
N LYS A 88 2.78 -1.54 11.40
CA LYS A 88 2.50 -2.49 12.46
C LYS A 88 3.60 -3.55 12.53
N TYR A 89 4.06 -3.82 13.74
CA TYR A 89 5.06 -4.85 14.01
C TYR A 89 4.46 -6.24 13.75
N SER A 90 5.17 -7.03 12.94
CA SER A 90 4.78 -8.38 12.55
C SER A 90 6.03 -9.16 12.13
N SER A 91 5.86 -10.43 11.75
CA SER A 91 6.96 -11.22 11.17
C SER A 91 7.41 -10.70 9.80
N ARG A 92 6.64 -9.81 9.15
CA ARG A 92 6.92 -9.21 7.84
C ARG A 92 7.19 -7.71 7.93
N THR A 93 7.65 -7.20 9.07
CA THR A 93 7.90 -5.77 9.26
C THR A 93 8.85 -5.16 8.21
N SER A 94 9.92 -5.84 7.80
CA SER A 94 10.81 -5.29 6.76
C SER A 94 10.10 -5.12 5.41
N TYR A 95 9.22 -6.06 5.06
CA TYR A 95 8.43 -6.03 3.84
C TYR A 95 7.48 -4.82 3.87
N VAL A 96 6.67 -4.70 4.92
CA VAL A 96 5.72 -3.58 5.05
C VAL A 96 6.45 -2.24 5.14
N LEU A 97 7.55 -2.19 5.89
CA LEU A 97 8.35 -0.97 6.00
C LEU A 97 8.88 -0.52 4.64
N SER A 98 9.43 -1.45 3.85
CA SER A 98 9.91 -1.13 2.51
C SER A 98 8.78 -0.73 1.54
N HIS A 99 7.59 -1.33 1.68
CA HIS A 99 6.38 -0.97 0.93
C HIS A 99 6.04 0.50 1.16
N GLU A 100 5.76 0.88 2.41
CA GLU A 100 5.38 2.25 2.76
C GLU A 100 6.47 3.27 2.42
N ILE A 101 7.75 2.88 2.56
CA ILE A 101 8.86 3.76 2.18
C ILE A 101 8.88 4.04 0.68
N MET A 102 8.70 3.03 -0.18
CA MET A 102 8.66 3.27 -1.63
C MET A 102 7.47 4.14 -2.03
N GLU A 103 6.32 3.95 -1.38
CA GLU A 103 5.13 4.77 -1.60
C GLU A 103 5.37 6.23 -1.23
N ILE A 104 5.90 6.50 -0.03
CA ILE A 104 6.24 7.86 0.40
C ILE A 104 7.32 8.48 -0.49
N VAL A 105 8.31 7.71 -0.92
CA VAL A 105 9.38 8.23 -1.80
C VAL A 105 8.82 8.69 -3.14
N HIS A 106 7.85 7.98 -3.69
CA HIS A 106 7.31 8.27 -5.02
C HIS A 106 6.13 9.26 -5.01
N ASN A 107 5.26 9.16 -4.02
CA ASN A 107 4.02 9.91 -3.88
C ASN A 107 3.78 10.43 -2.44
N PRO A 108 4.72 11.21 -1.87
CA PRO A 108 4.70 11.56 -0.44
C PRO A 108 3.42 12.28 0.01
N PHE A 109 2.78 13.02 -0.88
CA PHE A 109 1.61 13.85 -0.57
C PHE A 109 0.29 13.25 -1.05
N LEU A 110 0.28 12.00 -1.54
CA LEU A 110 -0.90 11.34 -2.12
C LEU A 110 -1.55 12.18 -3.24
N LYS A 111 -0.73 12.90 -4.01
CA LYS A 111 -1.15 13.88 -5.03
C LYS A 111 -0.59 13.59 -6.43
N LYS A 112 0.19 12.52 -6.57
CA LYS A 112 0.70 12.06 -7.85
C LYS A 112 -0.30 11.08 -8.45
N PHE A 113 -0.79 11.45 -9.62
CA PHE A 113 -1.77 10.65 -10.35
C PHE A 113 -1.28 10.37 -11.76
N ARG A 114 -1.68 9.22 -12.28
CA ARG A 114 -1.54 8.90 -13.69
C ARG A 114 -2.88 8.80 -14.39
N LYS A 115 -3.01 9.59 -15.45
CA LYS A 115 -4.13 9.52 -16.37
C LYS A 115 -3.94 8.38 -17.35
N THR A 116 -4.81 7.37 -17.32
CA THR A 116 -4.81 6.25 -18.29
C THR A 116 -6.23 5.70 -18.46
N THR A 117 -6.42 4.59 -19.18
CA THR A 117 -7.73 3.92 -19.32
C THR A 117 -8.10 3.17 -18.05
N GLY A 118 -9.36 3.27 -17.62
CA GLY A 118 -9.86 2.60 -16.43
C GLY A 118 -9.95 1.08 -16.51
N TYR A 119 -10.21 0.44 -15.37
CA TYR A 119 -10.53 -0.99 -15.29
C TYR A 119 -11.96 -1.30 -15.77
N LYS A 120 -12.84 -0.30 -15.81
CA LYS A 120 -14.19 -0.44 -16.36
C LYS A 120 -14.21 0.12 -17.77
N GLU A 121 -14.89 -0.58 -18.67
CA GLU A 121 -15.20 -0.06 -20.00
C GLU A 121 -15.97 1.27 -19.88
N ASN A 122 -15.61 2.26 -20.68
CA ASN A 122 -16.19 3.61 -20.69
C ASN A 122 -15.94 4.45 -19.42
N GLU A 123 -14.99 4.08 -18.55
CA GLU A 123 -14.35 5.06 -17.66
C GLU A 123 -13.29 5.81 -18.47
N ASP A 124 -13.73 6.90 -19.11
CA ASP A 124 -12.82 7.82 -19.80
C ASP A 124 -11.93 8.48 -18.75
N ASP A 125 -10.63 8.33 -18.91
CA ASP A 125 -9.62 9.16 -18.25
C ASP A 125 -9.57 9.17 -16.70
N PRO A 126 -9.68 8.03 -15.99
CA PRO A 126 -9.43 8.01 -14.55
C PRO A 126 -8.00 8.44 -14.19
N LEU A 127 -7.89 9.01 -13.00
CA LEU A 127 -6.64 9.40 -12.38
C LEU A 127 -6.26 8.33 -11.35
N PHE A 128 -5.43 7.37 -11.76
CA PHE A 128 -4.88 6.37 -10.85
C PHE A 128 -3.94 7.05 -9.87
N VAL A 129 -4.08 6.73 -8.58
CA VAL A 129 -3.09 7.13 -7.58
C VAL A 129 -1.83 6.32 -7.88
N GLU A 130 -0.68 6.97 -8.01
CA GLU A 130 0.58 6.26 -8.23
C GLU A 130 1.10 5.68 -6.91
N GLU A 131 0.41 4.66 -6.40
CA GLU A 131 0.92 3.79 -5.33
C GLU A 131 1.65 2.61 -5.98
N VAL A 132 2.98 2.59 -5.87
CA VAL A 132 3.91 1.77 -6.64
C VAL A 132 4.07 0.34 -6.14
N ALA A 133 3.65 0.01 -4.93
CA ALA A 133 3.80 -1.32 -4.34
C ALA A 133 2.45 -2.04 -4.17
N ASP A 134 1.35 -1.29 -4.10
CA ASP A 134 -0.02 -1.80 -3.89
C ASP A 134 -0.47 -2.89 -4.89
N ALA A 135 -0.17 -2.72 -6.18
CA ALA A 135 -0.57 -3.68 -7.20
C ALA A 135 0.13 -5.05 -7.06
N THR A 136 1.27 -5.07 -6.37
CA THR A 136 2.09 -6.26 -6.12
C THR A 136 2.03 -6.73 -4.67
N ASP A 137 1.04 -6.28 -3.89
CA ASP A 137 0.95 -6.64 -2.48
C ASP A 137 0.97 -8.17 -2.26
N GLY A 138 1.59 -8.59 -1.16
CA GLY A 138 1.93 -9.97 -0.85
C GLY A 138 3.16 -10.52 -1.60
N LYS A 139 3.87 -9.71 -2.41
CA LYS A 139 5.10 -10.14 -3.10
C LYS A 139 6.32 -9.38 -2.66
N GLY A 140 7.22 -10.09 -2.00
CA GLY A 140 8.53 -9.59 -1.67
C GLY A 140 9.66 -10.41 -2.27
N TYR A 141 10.88 -9.90 -2.09
CA TYR A 141 12.12 -10.58 -2.40
C TYR A 141 13.17 -10.22 -1.33
N LEU A 142 14.27 -10.96 -1.27
CA LEU A 142 15.26 -10.79 -0.20
C LEU A 142 16.40 -9.85 -0.62
N ILE A 143 16.78 -8.95 0.28
CA ILE A 143 18.05 -8.21 0.25
C ILE A 143 18.72 -8.39 1.61
N ASP A 144 19.94 -8.93 1.62
CA ASP A 144 20.72 -9.20 2.85
C ASP A 144 19.93 -9.99 3.92
N GLY A 145 19.02 -10.87 3.51
CA GLY A 145 18.19 -11.66 4.41
C GLY A 145 16.92 -10.97 4.92
N PHE A 146 16.69 -9.69 4.57
CA PHE A 146 15.43 -8.99 4.84
C PHE A 146 14.50 -9.08 3.63
N GLU A 147 13.25 -9.47 3.87
CA GLU A 147 12.20 -9.40 2.85
C GLU A 147 11.82 -7.95 2.60
N VAL A 148 11.93 -7.49 1.35
CA VAL A 148 11.48 -6.18 0.89
C VAL A 148 10.37 -6.34 -0.14
N SER A 149 9.50 -5.33 -0.28
CA SER A 149 8.33 -5.35 -1.15
C SER A 149 8.72 -5.25 -2.62
N ASN A 150 7.97 -5.93 -3.49
CA ASN A 150 7.99 -5.71 -4.92
C ASN A 150 7.32 -4.36 -5.26
N PHE A 151 7.51 -3.89 -6.48
CA PHE A 151 6.89 -2.65 -6.95
C PHE A 151 6.66 -2.70 -8.46
N ILE A 152 5.64 -1.98 -8.92
CA ILE A 152 5.32 -1.81 -10.34
C ILE A 152 6.30 -0.88 -11.04
N THR A 153 6.49 -1.08 -12.34
CA THR A 153 7.21 -0.15 -13.21
C THR A 153 6.24 0.90 -13.79
N PRO A 154 6.74 2.00 -14.38
CA PRO A 154 5.89 2.94 -15.10
C PRO A 154 5.06 2.29 -16.21
N ASP A 155 5.55 1.21 -16.82
CA ASP A 155 4.87 0.50 -17.89
C ASP A 155 3.61 -0.23 -17.42
N TRP A 156 3.45 -0.47 -16.12
CA TRP A 156 2.21 -1.03 -15.55
C TRP A 156 0.98 -0.23 -15.95
N PHE A 157 1.15 1.08 -16.16
CA PHE A 157 0.07 1.97 -16.56
C PHE A 157 -0.22 2.03 -18.06
N ASN A 158 0.59 1.34 -18.89
CA ASN A 158 0.44 1.32 -20.35
C ASN A 158 -0.92 0.80 -20.77
N LYS A 159 -1.51 1.34 -21.84
CA LYS A 159 -2.85 0.90 -22.29
C LYS A 159 -2.84 -0.53 -22.82
N THR A 160 -1.81 -0.88 -23.57
CA THR A 160 -1.66 -2.17 -24.27
C THR A 160 -0.43 -2.91 -23.80
N HIS A 161 -0.50 -4.25 -23.90
CA HIS A 161 0.66 -5.09 -23.66
C HIS A 161 1.80 -4.78 -24.63
N GLN A 162 3.04 -4.93 -24.17
CA GLN A 162 4.24 -4.89 -24.99
C GLN A 162 5.10 -6.09 -24.61
N GLU A 163 5.68 -6.75 -25.62
CA GLU A 163 6.55 -7.89 -25.38
C GLU A 163 7.91 -7.45 -24.81
N GLY A 164 8.51 -8.29 -23.95
CA GLY A 164 9.85 -8.07 -23.43
C GLY A 164 10.00 -6.99 -22.36
N ILE A 165 8.90 -6.37 -21.91
CA ILE A 165 8.91 -5.43 -20.80
C ILE A 165 8.43 -6.06 -19.49
N LYS A 166 8.83 -5.46 -18.37
CA LYS A 166 8.38 -5.84 -17.04
C LYS A 166 7.38 -4.81 -16.51
N TYR A 167 6.26 -5.28 -15.96
CA TYR A 167 5.25 -4.43 -15.32
C TYR A 167 5.47 -4.26 -13.82
N ASP A 168 6.33 -5.09 -13.24
CA ASP A 168 6.82 -5.02 -11.88
C ASP A 168 8.30 -5.43 -11.85
N TYR A 169 9.02 -5.05 -10.80
CA TYR A 169 10.46 -5.30 -10.70
C TYR A 169 10.82 -6.79 -10.86
N LEU A 170 10.04 -7.67 -10.23
CA LEU A 170 10.20 -9.12 -10.30
C LEU A 170 9.71 -9.75 -11.61
N GLY A 171 8.93 -9.03 -12.42
CA GLY A 171 8.35 -9.54 -13.67
C GLY A 171 7.27 -10.61 -13.45
N LEU A 172 6.54 -10.52 -12.34
CA LEU A 172 5.44 -11.42 -12.00
C LEU A 172 4.13 -11.04 -12.69
N LEU A 173 3.95 -9.76 -13.01
CA LEU A 173 2.80 -9.24 -13.73
C LEU A 173 3.07 -9.34 -15.24
N SER A 174 2.13 -9.93 -15.96
CA SER A 174 2.29 -10.30 -17.38
C SER A 174 1.74 -9.26 -18.35
N ARG A 175 0.93 -8.32 -17.86
CA ARG A 175 0.25 -7.31 -18.67
C ARG A 175 0.02 -6.02 -17.87
N PRO A 176 -0.24 -4.89 -18.53
CA PRO A 176 -0.52 -3.64 -17.85
C PRO A 176 -1.78 -3.75 -16.99
N ARG A 177 -1.79 -3.03 -15.87
CA ARG A 177 -2.91 -3.01 -14.91
C ARG A 177 -3.32 -4.41 -14.43
N GLU A 178 -2.37 -5.32 -14.35
CA GLU A 178 -2.58 -6.58 -13.65
C GLU A 178 -2.31 -6.39 -12.16
N LEU A 179 -3.06 -7.08 -11.32
CA LEU A 179 -2.85 -7.09 -9.88
C LEU A 179 -2.36 -8.49 -9.48
N TYR A 180 -1.49 -8.56 -8.49
CA TYR A 180 -1.25 -9.82 -7.81
C TYR A 180 -2.45 -10.16 -6.90
N GLU A 181 -2.65 -11.43 -6.56
CA GLU A 181 -3.68 -11.86 -5.60
C GLU A 181 -3.44 -11.17 -4.23
N GLY A 182 -4.41 -10.38 -3.78
CA GLY A 182 -4.30 -9.49 -2.61
C GLY A 182 -3.97 -8.04 -2.97
N GLY A 183 -3.31 -7.82 -4.11
CA GLY A 183 -2.98 -6.50 -4.63
C GLY A 183 -4.22 -5.69 -5.02
N TYR A 184 -4.05 -4.37 -5.00
CA TYR A 184 -5.12 -3.43 -5.29
C TYR A 184 -4.60 -2.17 -5.98
N ILE A 185 -5.54 -1.36 -6.45
CA ILE A 185 -5.23 -0.05 -7.02
C ILE A 185 -6.40 0.90 -6.81
N SER A 186 -6.08 2.15 -6.47
CA SER A 186 -7.04 3.22 -6.26
C SER A 186 -7.00 4.23 -7.41
N TRP A 187 -8.14 4.80 -7.76
CA TRP A 187 -8.23 5.89 -8.75
C TRP A 187 -9.35 6.86 -8.41
N MET A 188 -9.21 8.10 -8.90
CA MET A 188 -10.28 9.07 -8.95
C MET A 188 -10.93 9.03 -10.32
N ASN A 189 -12.25 8.89 -10.37
CA ASN A 189 -13.01 8.95 -11.63
C ASN A 189 -13.30 10.40 -12.05
N VAL A 190 -13.90 10.58 -13.23
CA VAL A 190 -14.25 11.91 -13.78
C VAL A 190 -15.21 12.74 -12.94
N ARG A 191 -15.93 12.11 -11.99
CA ARG A 191 -16.83 12.79 -11.06
C ARG A 191 -16.14 13.21 -9.76
N GLY A 192 -14.82 13.01 -9.65
CA GLY A 192 -14.07 13.25 -8.42
C GLY A 192 -14.31 12.20 -7.33
N GLU A 193 -14.86 11.03 -7.68
CA GLU A 193 -15.10 9.95 -6.73
C GLU A 193 -13.89 9.02 -6.70
N TYR A 194 -13.44 8.66 -5.50
CA TYR A 194 -12.40 7.65 -5.32
C TYR A 194 -12.98 6.23 -5.38
N TRP A 195 -12.31 5.38 -6.13
CA TRP A 195 -12.64 3.97 -6.34
C TRP A 195 -11.40 3.11 -6.13
N GLN A 196 -11.62 1.85 -5.84
CA GLN A 196 -10.58 0.86 -5.72
C GLN A 196 -11.00 -0.46 -6.35
N ALA A 197 -10.04 -1.15 -6.95
CA ALA A 197 -10.14 -2.53 -7.41
C ALA A 197 -9.16 -3.37 -6.60
N VAL A 198 -9.63 -4.50 -6.08
CA VAL A 198 -8.82 -5.48 -5.33
C VAL A 198 -8.94 -6.82 -6.02
N LEU A 199 -7.83 -7.51 -6.27
CA LEU A 199 -7.88 -8.88 -6.76
C LEU A 199 -7.97 -9.86 -5.59
N THR A 200 -9.05 -10.62 -5.53
CA THR A 200 -9.22 -11.66 -4.53
C THR A 200 -9.89 -12.90 -5.08
N LYS A 201 -9.33 -14.07 -4.76
CA LYS A 201 -9.72 -15.38 -5.26
C LYS A 201 -9.85 -15.37 -6.79
N GLY A 202 -8.91 -14.70 -7.46
CA GLY A 202 -8.90 -14.52 -8.92
C GLY A 202 -10.02 -13.63 -9.48
N LYS A 203 -10.71 -12.85 -8.64
CA LYS A 203 -11.78 -11.94 -9.07
C LYS A 203 -11.48 -10.50 -8.65
N LEU A 204 -11.68 -9.57 -9.58
CA LEU A 204 -11.63 -8.15 -9.28
C LEU A 204 -12.91 -7.71 -8.55
N LEU A 205 -12.75 -7.19 -7.35
CA LEU A 205 -13.80 -6.55 -6.59
C LEU A 205 -13.62 -5.03 -6.64
N TYR A 206 -14.68 -4.34 -7.04
CA TYR A 206 -14.69 -2.88 -7.15
C TYR A 206 -15.45 -2.28 -5.97
N ARG A 207 -14.87 -1.27 -5.33
CA ARG A 207 -15.53 -0.51 -4.26
C ARG A 207 -15.32 0.99 -4.44
N LYS A 208 -16.36 1.76 -4.15
CA LYS A 208 -16.25 3.21 -3.97
C LYS A 208 -15.64 3.46 -2.59
N LEU A 209 -14.62 4.31 -2.51
CA LEU A 209 -14.03 4.74 -1.26
C LEU A 209 -14.82 5.93 -0.71
N THR A 210 -15.07 5.94 0.59
CA THR A 210 -15.85 6.98 1.29
C THR A 210 -15.12 7.41 2.56
N GLY A 211 -14.98 8.72 2.78
CA GLY A 211 -14.26 9.27 3.95
C GLY A 211 -12.73 9.31 3.74
N GLN A 212 -11.97 9.35 4.84
CA GLN A 212 -10.49 9.39 4.86
C GLN A 212 -9.79 8.13 4.28
N THR A 213 -10.55 7.16 3.75
CA THR A 213 -10.08 5.86 3.23
C THR A 213 -9.32 5.93 1.90
N VAL A 214 -8.84 7.11 1.51
CA VAL A 214 -7.89 7.28 0.41
C VAL A 214 -6.45 6.98 0.86
N ALA A 215 -6.21 6.83 2.17
CA ALA A 215 -4.95 6.31 2.70
C ALA A 215 -4.75 4.84 2.28
N SER A 216 -3.57 4.57 1.71
CA SER A 216 -3.08 3.27 1.24
C SER A 216 -3.32 2.16 2.27
N GLN A 217 -3.75 0.98 1.81
CA GLN A 217 -4.15 -0.17 2.65
C GLN A 217 -3.25 -1.40 2.42
N THR A 218 -2.05 -1.45 2.99
CA THR A 218 -1.27 -2.69 3.01
C THR A 218 -1.91 -3.66 4.02
N LYS A 219 -2.38 -4.86 3.61
CA LYS A 219 -3.16 -5.76 4.50
C LYS A 219 -2.38 -7.01 4.92
N ASP A 220 -2.20 -7.21 6.22
CA ASP A 220 -1.70 -8.45 6.84
C ASP A 220 -2.85 -9.31 7.42
N ASN A 221 -3.88 -9.71 6.62
CA ASN A 221 -4.76 -10.83 7.04
C ASN A 221 -5.68 -11.44 5.94
N PRO A 222 -5.60 -12.75 5.63
CA PRO A 222 -6.55 -13.43 4.74
C PRO A 222 -7.97 -13.66 5.33
N MET A 223 -8.21 -13.40 6.63
CA MET A 223 -9.49 -13.71 7.31
C MET A 223 -10.66 -12.73 7.05
N VAL A 224 -10.39 -11.57 6.43
CA VAL A 224 -11.41 -10.50 6.26
C VAL A 224 -12.57 -10.92 5.31
N TYR A 225 -12.38 -11.96 4.50
CA TYR A 225 -13.46 -12.51 3.67
C TYR A 225 -14.47 -13.39 4.42
N VAL A 226 -14.21 -13.76 5.68
CA VAL A 226 -15.11 -14.65 6.45
C VAL A 226 -16.20 -13.85 7.18
N LEU A 227 -15.90 -12.63 7.64
CA LEU A 227 -16.84 -11.84 8.44
C LEU A 227 -17.96 -11.18 7.60
N GLY A 228 -17.73 -10.95 6.31
CA GLY A 228 -18.76 -10.45 5.39
C GLY A 228 -19.91 -11.45 5.13
N PHE A 229 -19.67 -12.75 5.33
CA PHE A 229 -20.67 -13.79 5.06
C PHE A 229 -21.55 -14.11 6.29
N LEU A 230 -20.99 -14.03 7.50
CA LEU A 230 -21.74 -14.29 8.74
C LEU A 230 -22.75 -13.19 9.07
N GLY A 231 -22.44 -11.93 8.73
CA GLY A 231 -23.37 -10.80 8.91
C GLY A 231 -24.62 -10.91 8.04
N LEU A 232 -24.51 -11.42 6.81
CA LEU A 232 -25.65 -11.61 5.91
C LEU A 232 -26.56 -12.77 6.34
N CYS A 233 -26.00 -13.85 6.89
CA CYS A 233 -26.79 -14.96 7.44
C CYS A 233 -27.57 -14.53 8.70
N ALA A 234 -26.95 -13.74 9.60
CA ALA A 234 -27.61 -13.23 10.79
C ALA A 234 -28.75 -12.25 10.44
N LEU A 235 -28.55 -11.35 9.48
CA LEU A 235 -29.57 -10.41 9.03
C LEU A 235 -30.74 -11.11 8.30
N TYR A 236 -30.47 -12.16 7.53
CA TYR A 236 -31.52 -12.97 6.88
C TYR A 236 -32.37 -13.76 7.90
N LEU A 237 -31.74 -14.30 8.95
CA LEU A 237 -32.44 -15.00 10.03
C LEU A 237 -33.32 -14.05 10.85
N VAL A 238 -32.81 -12.87 11.20
CA VAL A 238 -33.58 -11.84 11.91
C VAL A 238 -34.75 -11.34 11.05
N TYR A 239 -34.54 -11.11 9.75
CA TYR A 239 -35.63 -10.74 8.81
C TYR A 239 -36.74 -11.80 8.74
N ARG A 240 -36.38 -13.10 8.72
CA ARG A 240 -37.37 -14.19 8.69
C ARG A 240 -38.15 -14.34 9.99
N ILE A 241 -37.53 -14.08 11.14
CA ILE A 241 -38.21 -14.12 12.44
C ILE A 241 -39.22 -12.97 12.53
N ILE A 242 -38.85 -11.74 12.13
CA ILE A 242 -39.73 -10.56 12.15
C ILE A 242 -40.90 -10.69 11.17
N LYS A 243 -40.71 -11.34 10.01
CA LYS A 243 -41.79 -11.52 9.02
C LYS A 243 -42.82 -12.58 9.45
N LYS A 244 -42.43 -13.55 10.28
CA LYS A 244 -43.36 -14.58 10.82
C LYS A 244 -44.22 -14.08 11.99
N SER A 245 -43.85 -12.96 12.62
CA SER A 245 -44.53 -12.45 13.83
C SER A 245 -45.55 -11.33 13.57
N LYS A 246 -45.89 -11.04 12.31
CA LYS A 246 -47.00 -10.14 11.98
C LYS A 246 -48.28 -10.96 11.72
N PRO A 247 -49.28 -10.96 12.62
CA PRO A 247 -50.61 -11.43 12.30
C PRO A 247 -51.30 -10.45 11.35
N ILE A 248 -52.22 -10.98 10.52
CA ILE A 248 -53.13 -10.21 9.65
C ILE A 248 -54.01 -9.30 10.51
#